data_AF-A0A498G446-F1
#
_entry.id   AF-A0A498G446-F1
#
_cell.length_a   1.000
_cell.length_b   1.000
_cell.length_c   1.000
_cell.angle_alpha   90.00
_cell.angle_beta   90.00
_cell.angle_gamma   90.00
#
_symmetry.space_group_name_H-M   'P 1'
#
loop_
_entity.id
_entity.type
_entity.pdbx_description
1 polymer ?
#
loop_
_entity_poly.entity_id
_entity_poly.type
_entity_poly.pdbx_seq_one_letter_code
_entity_poly.pdbx_strand_id
1 'polypeptide(L)'
;MAHKSIVIGSKRVDTPAKAVEIDKITRYDKVVERARGVNEIYTEFDASKIQDARRGLNKNLLKNITDALREAQDGELNVVILKYTGADELRRGDLRWLVERLDEYSDIIAVPLMPKLAKQATDDEQDEGPVDTLAFEDLKQNVRKFLEEADALGVEQPLMGTLPVRLPWECNHELFNRYREEDVRAFCANFNRRTPTANRQVEEFLQPFLGEIRAEGIKDRVLTYAVNVKPKKNHDSKASKTAQDFITVAHGFDILGENHEGITASPEAIEKMQEQMREEPTTFDIFDTGEYVYDKCTLSDIDRHFPSETALNLDRIKRRLRKREEPPYQIRALFNAEQMSLTTQELRAALQRGDSRETLRSKDGIGANEVDSLEAVQEAYEA
;
A
#
# COMPACT_ATOMS: atom_id res chain seq x y z
N MET A 1 3.24 -17.53 -10.32
CA MET A 1 3.90 -16.47 -9.50
C MET A 1 5.23 -16.98 -8.94
N ALA A 2 6.18 -16.10 -8.61
CA ALA A 2 7.50 -16.51 -8.12
C ALA A 2 7.94 -15.66 -6.93
N HIS A 3 8.59 -16.30 -5.95
CA HIS A 3 9.38 -15.62 -4.93
C HIS A 3 10.54 -14.87 -5.59
N LYS A 4 10.72 -13.59 -5.25
CA LYS A 4 11.86 -12.78 -5.68
C LYS A 4 12.67 -12.33 -4.48
N SER A 5 13.93 -12.00 -4.74
CA SER A 5 14.79 -11.35 -3.77
C SER A 5 15.24 -10.02 -4.37
N ILE A 6 14.81 -8.93 -3.73
CA ILE A 6 15.08 -7.56 -4.16
C ILE A 6 16.31 -7.07 -3.42
N VAL A 7 17.25 -6.47 -4.14
CA VAL A 7 18.46 -5.87 -3.58
C VAL A 7 18.53 -4.41 -3.98
N ILE A 8 18.62 -3.51 -3.00
CA ILE A 8 18.74 -2.07 -3.20
C ILE A 8 19.87 -1.56 -2.31
N GLY A 9 20.96 -1.11 -2.94
CA GLY A 9 22.20 -0.84 -2.23
C GLY A 9 22.68 -2.08 -1.45
N SER A 10 22.80 -1.95 -0.13
CA SER A 10 23.18 -3.05 0.78
C SER A 10 21.99 -3.80 1.39
N LYS A 11 20.75 -3.39 1.09
CA LYS A 11 19.52 -3.91 1.69
C LYS A 11 18.92 -5.00 0.83
N ARG A 12 18.33 -6.02 1.47
CA ARG A 12 17.76 -7.18 0.80
C ARG A 12 16.39 -7.53 1.38
N VAL A 13 15.42 -7.73 0.51
CA VAL A 13 14.04 -8.10 0.88
C VAL A 13 13.59 -9.28 0.02
N ASP A 14 13.03 -10.31 0.66
CA ASP A 14 12.42 -11.45 -0.04
C ASP A 14 10.91 -11.25 -0.17
N THR A 15 10.33 -11.58 -1.34
CA THR A 15 8.92 -11.33 -1.69
C THR A 15 8.10 -12.63 -1.72
N PRO A 16 6.78 -12.59 -1.44
CA PRO A 16 6.01 -11.43 -1.03
C PRO A 16 6.43 -10.91 0.36
N ALA A 17 6.24 -9.62 0.59
CA ALA A 17 6.48 -8.97 1.87
C ALA A 17 5.31 -8.03 2.22
N LYS A 18 5.07 -7.84 3.52
CA LYS A 18 4.20 -6.78 4.03
C LYS A 18 5.08 -5.63 4.50
N ALA A 19 4.79 -4.41 4.06
CA ALA A 19 5.45 -3.23 4.60
C ALA A 19 4.80 -2.80 5.92
N VAL A 20 5.62 -2.33 6.85
CA VAL A 20 5.20 -1.87 8.17
C VAL A 20 5.23 -0.35 8.22
N GLU A 21 4.12 0.27 8.61
CA GLU A 21 4.06 1.70 8.90
C GLU A 21 4.87 2.01 10.16
N ILE A 22 6.07 2.54 9.95
CA ILE A 22 7.06 2.63 11.02
C ILE A 22 6.77 3.77 12.00
N ASP A 23 6.04 4.80 11.56
CA ASP A 23 5.56 5.91 12.39
C ASP A 23 4.53 5.45 13.44
N LYS A 24 3.93 4.28 13.25
CA LYS A 24 3.03 3.63 14.23
C LYS A 24 3.78 2.81 15.29
N ILE A 25 5.08 2.55 15.10
CA ILE A 25 5.91 1.88 16.09
C ILE A 25 6.37 2.92 17.10
N THR A 26 6.08 2.71 18.39
CA THR A 26 6.73 3.49 19.45
C THR A 26 7.99 2.78 19.91
N ARG A 27 8.97 3.52 20.45
CA ARG A 27 10.21 2.99 21.09
C ARG A 27 10.04 1.85 22.11
N TYR A 28 8.81 1.59 22.52
CA TYR A 28 8.45 0.58 23.52
C TYR A 28 7.67 -0.60 22.92
N ASP A 29 7.25 -0.48 21.66
CA ASP A 29 6.66 -1.57 20.90
C ASP A 29 7.80 -2.43 20.35
N LYS A 30 7.58 -3.75 20.35
CA LYS A 30 8.52 -4.71 19.75
C LYS A 30 7.76 -5.44 18.67
N VAL A 31 8.25 -5.32 17.45
CA VAL A 31 7.79 -6.13 16.31
C VAL A 31 8.76 -7.30 16.19
N VAL A 32 8.25 -8.49 15.89
CA VAL A 32 9.13 -9.65 15.67
C VAL A 32 10.08 -9.35 14.52
N GLU A 33 11.37 -9.66 14.69
CA GLU A 33 12.40 -9.42 13.67
C GLU A 33 12.04 -10.00 12.30
N ARG A 34 11.49 -11.22 12.26
CA ARG A 34 11.08 -11.84 10.99
C ARG A 34 9.91 -11.12 10.32
N ALA A 35 9.14 -10.30 11.05
CA ALA A 35 8.05 -9.50 10.50
C ALA A 35 8.51 -8.11 10.01
N ARG A 36 9.80 -7.81 10.13
CA ARG A 36 10.44 -6.60 9.61
C ARG A 36 11.02 -6.83 8.21
N GLY A 37 11.47 -5.75 7.57
CA GLY A 37 12.19 -5.81 6.29
C GLY A 37 11.85 -4.67 5.33
N VAL A 38 10.58 -4.25 5.29
CA VAL A 38 10.14 -3.08 4.52
C VAL A 38 9.38 -2.13 5.44
N ASN A 39 9.87 -0.91 5.53
CA ASN A 39 9.25 0.19 6.24
C ASN A 39 8.54 1.10 5.24
N GLU A 40 7.28 1.41 5.53
CA GLU A 40 6.52 2.39 4.78
C GLU A 40 6.39 3.66 5.62
N ILE A 41 6.68 4.80 4.99
CA ILE A 41 6.46 6.13 5.58
C ILE A 41 5.51 6.87 4.65
N TYR A 42 4.30 7.14 5.13
CA TYR A 42 3.30 7.83 4.33
C TYR A 42 3.07 9.26 4.83
N THR A 43 3.03 10.22 3.91
CA THR A 43 2.66 11.59 4.26
C THR A 43 1.94 12.32 3.13
N GLU A 44 1.07 13.25 3.50
CA GLU A 44 0.28 14.05 2.57
C GLU A 44 0.83 15.48 2.44
N PHE A 45 0.90 15.97 1.21
CA PHE A 45 1.33 17.33 0.91
C PHE A 45 0.43 18.01 -0.13
N ASP A 46 0.47 19.34 -0.12
CA ASP A 46 -0.05 20.21 -1.18
C ASP A 46 1.01 21.27 -1.50
N ALA A 47 0.74 22.09 -2.51
CA ALA A 47 1.66 23.15 -2.93
C ALA A 47 1.97 24.15 -1.80
N SER A 48 1.02 24.42 -0.89
CA SER A 48 1.23 25.33 0.24
C SER A 48 2.18 24.72 1.26
N LYS A 49 1.98 23.45 1.63
CA LYS A 49 2.84 22.73 2.57
C LYS A 49 4.29 22.67 2.09
N ILE A 50 4.52 22.49 0.79
CA ILE A 50 5.89 22.54 0.22
C ILE A 50 6.48 23.94 0.35
N GLN A 51 5.74 24.99 -0.02
CA GLN A 51 6.22 26.37 0.11
C GLN A 51 6.57 26.72 1.55
N ASP A 52 5.73 26.33 2.51
CA ASP A 52 5.94 26.58 3.93
C ASP A 52 7.14 25.78 4.45
N ALA A 53 7.32 24.54 4.01
CA ALA A 53 8.50 23.74 4.35
C ALA A 53 9.79 24.38 3.81
N ARG A 54 9.79 24.84 2.56
CA ARG A 54 10.95 25.52 1.94
C ARG A 54 11.31 26.84 2.63
N ARG A 55 10.32 27.54 3.18
CA ARG A 55 10.53 28.78 3.97
C ARG A 55 10.89 28.50 5.44
N GLY A 56 10.93 27.23 5.86
CA GLY A 56 11.16 26.85 7.25
C GLY A 56 9.98 27.10 8.19
N LEU A 57 8.82 27.46 7.64
CA LEU A 57 7.58 27.76 8.38
C LEU A 57 6.81 26.50 8.77
N ASN A 58 6.96 25.42 7.99
CA ASN A 58 6.33 24.13 8.28
C ASN A 58 7.37 23.00 8.29
N LYS A 59 7.92 22.72 9.48
CA LYS A 59 8.87 21.60 9.66
C LYS A 59 8.18 20.24 9.76
N ASN A 60 6.85 20.17 9.84
CA ASN A 60 6.14 18.94 10.17
C ASN A 60 6.25 17.87 9.08
N LEU A 61 6.27 18.28 7.79
CA LEU A 61 6.39 17.33 6.67
C LEU A 61 7.68 16.50 6.77
N LEU A 62 8.83 17.16 6.97
CA LEU A 62 10.11 16.48 7.15
C LEU A 62 10.24 15.82 8.51
N LYS A 63 9.73 16.47 9.56
CA LYS A 63 9.79 15.94 10.92
C LYS A 63 9.16 14.56 11.00
N ASN A 64 7.97 14.36 10.41
CA ASN A 64 7.29 13.08 10.40
C ASN A 64 8.14 11.97 9.76
N ILE A 65 8.77 12.26 8.62
CA ILE A 65 9.67 11.31 7.94
C ILE A 65 10.89 11.00 8.81
N THR A 66 11.57 12.03 9.32
CA THR A 66 12.79 11.86 10.12
C THR A 66 12.54 11.17 11.46
N ASP A 67 11.39 11.44 12.09
CA ASP A 67 11.02 10.81 13.36
C ASP A 67 10.68 9.34 13.13
N ALA A 68 9.97 9.01 12.04
CA ALA A 68 9.68 7.63 11.65
C ALA A 68 10.97 6.83 11.35
N LEU A 69 11.92 7.42 10.61
CA LEU A 69 13.20 6.78 10.28
C LEU A 69 14.08 6.45 11.50
N ARG A 70 13.86 7.09 12.67
CA ARG A 70 14.61 6.74 13.89
C ARG A 70 14.23 5.37 14.46
N GLU A 71 13.06 4.86 14.09
CA GLU A 71 12.58 3.54 14.52
C GLU A 71 12.98 2.43 13.52
N ALA A 72 13.62 2.81 12.41
CA ALA A 72 14.15 1.89 11.40
C ALA A 72 15.42 1.20 11.90
N GLN A 73 15.59 -0.04 11.50
CA GLN A 73 16.78 -0.83 11.77
C GLN A 73 17.66 -0.94 10.53
N ASP A 74 18.94 -1.21 10.77
CA ASP A 74 19.91 -1.44 9.71
C ASP A 74 19.49 -2.64 8.84
N GLY A 75 19.55 -2.47 7.53
CA GLY A 75 19.18 -3.51 6.55
C GLY A 75 17.73 -3.47 6.07
N GLU A 76 16.86 -2.67 6.70
CA GLU A 76 15.46 -2.50 6.27
C GLU A 76 15.32 -1.52 5.10
N LEU A 77 14.46 -1.86 4.15
CA LEU A 77 14.10 -1.00 3.03
C LEU A 77 13.07 0.04 3.49
N ASN A 78 13.40 1.33 3.40
CA ASN A 78 12.53 2.45 3.69
C ASN A 78 11.93 2.97 2.39
N VAL A 79 10.60 2.99 2.31
CA VAL A 79 9.85 3.51 1.17
C VAL A 79 8.98 4.67 1.65
N VAL A 80 9.33 5.88 1.23
CA VAL A 80 8.54 7.09 1.50
C VAL A 80 7.51 7.26 0.39
N ILE A 81 6.23 7.20 0.75
CA ILE A 81 5.10 7.37 -0.17
C ILE A 81 4.44 8.72 0.12
N LEU A 82 4.48 9.60 -0.88
CA LEU A 82 3.89 10.93 -0.77
C LEU A 82 2.55 10.97 -1.50
N LYS A 83 1.52 11.51 -0.86
CA LYS A 83 0.24 11.82 -1.52
C LYS A 83 0.11 13.32 -1.74
N TYR A 84 -0.04 13.70 -3.00
CA TYR A 84 -0.44 15.04 -3.38
C TYR A 84 -1.95 15.22 -3.20
N THR A 85 -2.36 16.19 -2.40
CA THR A 85 -3.76 16.48 -2.09
C THR A 85 -4.34 17.63 -2.92
N GLY A 86 -3.57 18.19 -3.87
CA GLY A 86 -4.07 19.16 -4.84
C GLY A 86 -4.75 18.50 -6.05
N ALA A 87 -5.30 19.33 -6.93
CA ALA A 87 -6.01 18.93 -8.15
C ALA A 87 -5.43 19.62 -9.39
N ASP A 88 -4.24 20.20 -9.26
CA ASP A 88 -3.60 21.02 -10.28
C ASP A 88 -2.16 20.54 -10.51
N GLU A 89 -1.60 20.93 -11.63
CA GLU A 89 -0.20 20.72 -11.97
C GLU A 89 0.78 21.25 -10.88
N LEU A 90 1.81 20.46 -10.57
CA LEU A 90 2.89 20.81 -9.65
C LEU A 90 3.95 21.64 -10.37
N ARG A 91 4.48 22.65 -9.67
CA ARG A 91 5.58 23.47 -10.18
C ARG A 91 6.88 22.67 -10.12
N ARG A 92 7.75 22.83 -11.13
CA ARG A 92 9.07 22.17 -11.17
C ARG A 92 9.88 22.33 -9.89
N GLY A 93 9.94 23.55 -9.34
CA GLY A 93 10.67 23.81 -8.10
C GLY A 93 10.10 23.12 -6.86
N ASP A 94 8.82 22.73 -6.88
CA ASP A 94 8.23 21.92 -5.81
C ASP A 94 8.59 20.44 -6.00
N LEU A 95 8.52 19.92 -7.22
CA LEU A 95 8.93 18.55 -7.57
C LEU A 95 10.42 18.32 -7.30
N ARG A 96 11.29 19.24 -7.71
CA ARG A 96 12.73 19.19 -7.41
C ARG A 96 12.98 19.07 -5.91
N TRP A 97 12.29 19.89 -5.11
CA TRP A 97 12.42 19.84 -3.66
C TRP A 97 11.97 18.46 -3.12
N LEU A 98 10.86 17.91 -3.61
CA LEU A 98 10.40 16.58 -3.19
C LEU A 98 11.43 15.50 -3.53
N VAL A 99 11.98 15.49 -4.74
CA VAL A 99 12.99 14.52 -5.17
C VAL A 99 14.22 14.60 -4.26
N GLU A 100 14.75 15.80 -3.98
CA GLU A 100 15.88 15.97 -3.06
C GLU A 100 15.59 15.42 -1.65
N ARG A 101 14.33 15.48 -1.19
CA ARG A 101 13.96 14.91 0.11
C ARG A 101 13.78 13.39 0.05
N LEU A 102 13.22 12.87 -1.03
CA LEU A 102 13.05 11.43 -1.23
C LEU A 102 14.40 10.73 -1.40
N ASP A 103 15.34 11.36 -2.11
CA ASP A 103 16.73 10.95 -2.24
C ASP A 103 17.41 10.80 -0.86
N GLU A 104 17.17 11.75 0.06
CA GLU A 104 17.74 11.71 1.41
C GLU A 104 17.15 10.62 2.32
N TYR A 105 15.84 10.31 2.16
CA TYR A 105 15.07 9.56 3.16
C TYR A 105 14.49 8.23 2.69
N SER A 106 14.52 7.93 1.39
CA SER A 106 13.89 6.75 0.80
C SER A 106 14.92 5.94 0.03
N ASP A 107 14.87 4.61 0.14
CA ASP A 107 15.70 3.71 -0.67
C ASP A 107 15.14 3.54 -2.10
N ILE A 108 13.86 3.88 -2.28
CA ILE A 108 13.18 3.93 -3.59
C ILE A 108 12.47 5.27 -3.71
N ILE A 109 12.71 6.01 -4.79
CA ILE A 109 12.06 7.30 -5.00
C ILE A 109 10.74 7.07 -5.73
N ALA A 110 9.64 7.10 -4.99
CA ALA A 110 8.30 6.95 -5.52
C ALA A 110 7.78 8.26 -6.11
N VAL A 111 7.23 8.20 -7.32
CA VAL A 111 6.41 9.29 -7.87
C VAL A 111 5.24 9.55 -6.90
N PRO A 112 4.83 10.79 -6.64
CA PRO A 112 3.73 11.06 -5.72
C PRO A 112 2.40 10.44 -6.17
N LEU A 113 1.65 9.87 -5.22
CA LEU A 113 0.26 9.51 -5.43
C LEU A 113 -0.57 10.77 -5.68
N MET A 114 -1.33 10.79 -6.77
CA MET A 114 -2.18 11.93 -7.16
C MET A 114 -3.66 11.52 -7.29
N PRO A 115 -4.30 11.05 -6.19
CA PRO A 115 -5.61 10.41 -6.26
C PRO A 115 -6.75 11.38 -6.63
N LYS A 116 -6.59 12.69 -6.41
CA LYS A 116 -7.60 13.68 -6.83
C LYS A 116 -7.62 13.87 -8.35
N LEU A 117 -6.45 14.04 -8.98
CA LEU A 117 -6.34 14.11 -10.44
C LEU A 117 -6.86 12.81 -11.09
N ALA A 118 -6.46 11.65 -10.56
CA ALA A 118 -6.95 10.37 -11.05
C ALA A 118 -8.47 10.22 -10.90
N LYS A 119 -9.06 10.75 -9.81
CA LYS A 119 -10.51 10.77 -9.62
C LYS A 119 -11.21 11.71 -10.61
N GLN A 120 -10.71 12.92 -10.78
CA GLN A 120 -11.27 13.90 -11.73
C GLN A 120 -11.20 13.38 -13.15
N ALA A 121 -10.09 12.77 -13.57
CA ALA A 121 -9.97 12.15 -14.90
C ALA A 121 -11.03 11.07 -15.18
N THR A 122 -11.45 10.31 -14.17
CA THR A 122 -12.54 9.33 -14.31
C THR A 122 -13.93 9.96 -14.21
N ASP A 123 -14.09 11.00 -13.37
CA ASP A 123 -15.38 11.65 -13.13
C ASP A 123 -15.76 12.64 -14.26
N ASP A 124 -14.76 13.22 -14.95
CA ASP A 124 -14.89 14.20 -16.05
C ASP A 124 -15.01 13.55 -17.43
N GLU A 125 -15.34 12.26 -17.52
CA GLU A 125 -15.63 11.53 -18.77
C GLU A 125 -16.85 12.14 -19.50
N GLN A 126 -16.66 13.28 -20.18
CA GLN A 126 -17.60 13.87 -21.11
C GLN A 126 -17.26 13.36 -22.52
N ASP A 127 -17.96 12.31 -22.97
CA ASP A 127 -18.01 11.74 -24.34
C ASP A 127 -16.67 11.32 -25.03
N GLU A 128 -15.50 11.86 -24.68
CA GLU A 128 -14.19 11.61 -25.33
C GLU A 128 -13.35 10.54 -24.61
N GLY A 129 -13.78 10.09 -23.42
CA GLY A 129 -13.09 9.08 -22.61
C GLY A 129 -12.02 9.68 -21.68
N PRO A 130 -11.50 8.87 -20.73
CA PRO A 130 -10.68 9.38 -19.62
C PRO A 130 -9.27 9.83 -20.03
N VAL A 131 -8.79 9.39 -21.21
CA VAL A 131 -7.44 9.70 -21.73
C VAL A 131 -7.32 11.18 -22.18
N ASP A 132 -8.41 11.81 -22.59
CA ASP A 132 -8.41 13.17 -23.14
C ASP A 132 -8.84 14.24 -22.12
N THR A 133 -8.95 13.87 -20.84
CA THR A 133 -9.30 14.81 -19.77
C THR A 133 -8.14 15.71 -19.36
N LEU A 134 -8.42 16.97 -19.03
CA LEU A 134 -7.42 17.90 -18.49
C LEU A 134 -6.74 17.36 -17.22
N ALA A 135 -7.49 16.69 -16.35
CA ALA A 135 -6.96 16.10 -15.13
C ALA A 135 -5.96 14.96 -15.40
N PHE A 136 -6.18 14.16 -16.44
CA PHE A 136 -5.21 13.14 -16.83
C PHE A 136 -3.97 13.74 -17.50
N GLU A 137 -4.14 14.80 -18.30
CA GLU A 137 -2.99 15.55 -18.84
C GLU A 137 -2.13 16.15 -17.72
N ASP A 138 -2.74 16.79 -16.71
CA ASP A 138 -2.03 17.31 -15.53
C ASP A 138 -1.31 16.19 -14.77
N LEU A 139 -1.92 15.01 -14.65
CA LEU A 139 -1.28 13.82 -14.07
C LEU A 139 -0.02 13.44 -14.87
N LYS A 140 -0.13 13.34 -16.21
CA LYS A 140 0.99 13.00 -17.11
C LYS A 140 2.11 14.04 -17.03
N GLN A 141 1.78 15.33 -17.01
CA GLN A 141 2.76 16.40 -16.87
C GLN A 141 3.47 16.34 -15.52
N ASN A 142 2.75 16.08 -14.42
CA ASN A 142 3.37 15.90 -13.11
C ASN A 142 4.34 14.72 -13.08
N VAL A 143 3.94 13.58 -13.65
CA VAL A 143 4.80 12.39 -13.79
C VAL A 143 6.05 12.75 -14.59
N ARG A 144 5.89 13.33 -15.78
CA ARG A 144 6.99 13.74 -16.65
C ARG A 144 7.96 14.67 -15.93
N LYS A 145 7.47 15.75 -15.32
CA LYS A 145 8.31 16.71 -14.61
C LYS A 145 9.03 16.06 -13.44
N PHE A 146 8.38 15.15 -12.71
CA PHE A 146 9.03 14.45 -11.60
C PHE A 146 10.22 13.62 -12.09
N LEU A 147 10.04 12.84 -13.16
CA LEU A 147 11.10 12.02 -13.75
C LEU A 147 12.24 12.90 -14.30
N GLU A 148 11.92 14.01 -14.97
CA GLU A 148 12.91 14.97 -15.46
C GLU A 148 13.71 15.63 -14.32
N GLU A 149 13.08 15.97 -13.18
CA GLU A 149 13.81 16.52 -12.04
C GLU A 149 14.66 15.46 -11.34
N ALA A 150 14.24 14.20 -11.32
CA ALA A 150 15.04 13.08 -10.81
C ALA A 150 16.30 12.83 -11.65
N ASP A 151 16.15 12.79 -12.97
CA ASP A 151 17.29 12.69 -13.90
C ASP A 151 18.23 13.90 -13.79
N ALA A 152 17.68 15.12 -13.75
CA ALA A 152 18.47 16.35 -13.63
C ALA A 152 19.23 16.48 -12.30
N LEU A 153 18.76 15.82 -11.24
CA LEU A 153 19.45 15.73 -9.96
C LEU A 153 20.48 14.59 -9.92
N GLY A 154 20.41 13.64 -10.85
CA GLY A 154 21.32 12.49 -10.92
C GLY A 154 21.16 11.54 -9.73
N VAL A 155 19.92 11.32 -9.28
CA VAL A 155 19.65 10.40 -8.16
C VAL A 155 20.09 8.98 -8.50
N GLU A 156 20.74 8.28 -7.57
CA GLU A 156 21.24 6.92 -7.78
C GLU A 156 20.21 5.85 -7.40
N GLN A 157 19.22 6.23 -6.59
CA GLN A 157 18.17 5.38 -6.05
C GLN A 157 17.21 4.99 -7.18
N PRO A 158 16.72 3.75 -7.19
CA PRO A 158 15.73 3.32 -8.17
C PRO A 158 14.44 4.15 -8.04
N LEU A 159 13.89 4.54 -9.18
CA LEU A 159 12.59 5.20 -9.26
C LEU A 159 11.45 4.17 -9.21
N MET A 160 10.32 4.55 -8.62
CA MET A 160 9.08 3.77 -8.63
C MET A 160 7.93 4.60 -9.20
N GLY A 161 7.41 4.16 -10.34
CA GLY A 161 6.25 4.76 -10.97
C GLY A 161 4.97 4.44 -10.19
N THR A 162 3.99 5.35 -10.19
CA THR A 162 2.70 5.11 -9.55
C THR A 162 1.59 4.94 -10.57
N LEU A 163 0.77 3.90 -10.38
CA LEU A 163 -0.35 3.54 -11.23
C LEU A 163 -1.66 3.62 -10.43
N PRO A 164 -2.53 4.61 -10.70
CA PRO A 164 -3.83 4.68 -10.05
C PRO A 164 -4.78 3.61 -10.61
N VAL A 165 -5.09 2.58 -9.82
CA VAL A 165 -5.99 1.46 -10.22
C VAL A 165 -7.41 1.95 -10.53
N ARG A 166 -7.77 3.15 -10.07
CA ARG A 166 -9.02 3.80 -10.43
C ARG A 166 -9.13 4.15 -11.91
N LEU A 167 -8.01 4.49 -12.55
CA LEU A 167 -7.99 4.82 -13.98
C LEU A 167 -8.13 3.53 -14.80
N PRO A 168 -8.78 3.58 -15.97
CA PRO A 168 -8.77 2.45 -16.91
C PRO A 168 -7.35 2.07 -17.35
N TRP A 169 -7.22 0.87 -17.94
CA TRP A 169 -5.93 0.37 -18.38
C TRP A 169 -5.29 1.29 -19.42
N GLU A 170 -6.06 1.89 -20.32
CA GLU A 170 -5.53 2.75 -21.39
C GLU A 170 -4.72 3.92 -20.81
N CYS A 171 -5.26 4.58 -19.77
CA CYS A 171 -4.55 5.62 -19.03
C CYS A 171 -3.33 5.05 -18.29
N ASN A 172 -3.49 3.93 -17.58
CA ASN A 172 -2.37 3.31 -16.85
C ASN A 172 -1.27 2.80 -17.79
N HIS A 173 -1.60 2.41 -19.01
CA HIS A 173 -0.68 1.95 -20.05
C HIS A 173 0.17 3.11 -20.58
N GLU A 174 -0.42 4.30 -20.77
CA GLU A 174 0.36 5.52 -21.07
C GLU A 174 1.36 5.84 -19.96
N LEU A 175 0.93 5.79 -18.69
CA LEU A 175 1.82 6.00 -17.56
C LEU A 175 2.91 4.93 -17.47
N PHE A 176 2.54 3.66 -17.64
CA PHE A 176 3.46 2.52 -17.62
C PHE A 176 4.53 2.64 -18.70
N ASN A 177 4.13 2.96 -19.93
CA ASN A 177 5.08 3.16 -21.03
C ASN A 177 6.00 4.35 -20.77
N ARG A 178 5.44 5.44 -20.24
CA ARG A 178 6.25 6.60 -19.84
C ARG A 178 7.30 6.25 -18.80
N TYR A 179 6.93 5.52 -17.77
CA TYR A 179 7.88 5.02 -16.77
C TYR A 179 8.94 4.13 -17.41
N ARG A 180 8.55 3.25 -18.33
CA ARG A 180 9.48 2.34 -18.99
C ARG A 180 10.49 3.01 -19.91
N GLU A 181 10.08 4.06 -20.63
CA GLU A 181 10.95 4.89 -21.46
C GLU A 181 12.08 5.50 -20.62
N GLU A 182 11.80 5.81 -19.35
CA GLU A 182 12.76 6.34 -18.38
C GLU A 182 13.42 5.21 -17.53
N ASP A 183 13.43 3.97 -18.04
CA ASP A 183 14.00 2.76 -17.41
C ASP A 183 13.48 2.43 -15.98
N VAL A 184 12.29 2.92 -15.63
CA VAL A 184 11.65 2.58 -14.36
C VAL A 184 11.20 1.12 -14.37
N ARG A 185 11.52 0.40 -13.28
CA ARG A 185 11.21 -1.03 -13.09
C ARG A 185 10.49 -1.35 -11.79
N ALA A 186 10.16 -0.34 -10.98
CA ALA A 186 9.30 -0.51 -9.82
C ALA A 186 7.97 0.21 -10.05
N PHE A 187 6.86 -0.43 -9.68
CA PHE A 187 5.52 0.12 -9.87
C PHE A 187 4.69 0.00 -8.58
N CYS A 188 4.17 1.12 -8.11
CA CYS A 188 3.22 1.21 -7.00
C CYS A 188 1.79 1.36 -7.52
N ALA A 189 1.00 0.30 -7.41
CA ALA A 189 -0.42 0.30 -7.70
C ALA A 189 -1.20 0.90 -6.52
N ASN A 190 -1.80 2.06 -6.75
CA ASN A 190 -2.66 2.71 -5.76
C ASN A 190 -4.12 2.27 -5.97
N PHE A 191 -4.60 1.39 -5.08
CA PHE A 191 -5.95 0.83 -5.20
C PHE A 191 -7.05 1.82 -4.81
N ASN A 192 -6.74 2.93 -4.14
CA ASN A 192 -7.75 3.93 -3.71
C ASN A 192 -8.99 3.30 -3.04
N ARG A 193 -8.77 2.33 -2.15
CA ARG A 193 -9.79 1.52 -1.44
C ARG A 193 -10.69 0.69 -2.36
N ARG A 194 -10.19 0.29 -3.53
CA ARG A 194 -10.82 -0.72 -4.38
C ARG A 194 -10.41 -2.12 -3.93
N THR A 195 -11.31 -3.08 -4.17
CA THR A 195 -11.07 -4.50 -3.86
C THR A 195 -10.35 -5.16 -5.03
N PRO A 196 -9.20 -5.83 -4.83
CA PRO A 196 -8.42 -6.41 -5.92
C PRO A 196 -9.16 -7.55 -6.64
N THR A 197 -10.05 -8.26 -5.95
CA THR A 197 -10.83 -9.38 -6.49
C THR A 197 -12.11 -8.97 -7.21
N ALA A 198 -12.43 -7.68 -7.27
CA ALA A 198 -13.61 -7.26 -8.04
C ALA A 198 -13.32 -7.44 -9.54
N ASN A 199 -14.26 -8.04 -10.30
CA ASN A 199 -14.08 -8.35 -11.73
C ASN A 199 -13.53 -7.16 -12.52
N ARG A 200 -14.10 -5.96 -12.29
CA ARG A 200 -13.61 -4.72 -12.90
C ARG A 200 -12.11 -4.48 -12.67
N GLN A 201 -11.61 -4.73 -11.47
CA GLN A 201 -10.19 -4.54 -11.14
C GLN A 201 -9.31 -5.65 -11.72
N VAL A 202 -9.84 -6.86 -11.79
CA VAL A 202 -9.17 -8.00 -12.44
C VAL A 202 -9.01 -7.74 -13.93
N GLU A 203 -10.11 -7.43 -14.61
CA GLU A 203 -10.20 -7.27 -16.06
C GLU A 203 -9.57 -5.95 -16.55
N GLU A 204 -9.84 -4.81 -15.89
CA GLU A 204 -9.40 -3.49 -16.36
C GLU A 204 -8.03 -3.06 -15.81
N PHE A 205 -7.41 -3.81 -14.88
CA PHE A 205 -6.11 -3.44 -14.34
C PHE A 205 -5.17 -4.61 -14.12
N LEU A 206 -5.52 -5.60 -13.30
CA LEU A 206 -4.58 -6.63 -12.88
C LEU A 206 -4.11 -7.52 -14.04
N GLN A 207 -5.05 -8.06 -14.83
CA GLN A 207 -4.73 -8.86 -16.00
C GLN A 207 -3.89 -8.10 -17.03
N PRO A 208 -4.30 -6.90 -17.50
CA PRO A 208 -3.50 -6.20 -18.50
C PRO A 208 -2.16 -5.72 -17.95
N PHE A 209 -2.08 -5.23 -16.71
CA PHE A 209 -0.81 -4.80 -16.10
C PHE A 209 0.21 -5.93 -15.96
N LEU A 210 -0.22 -7.07 -15.42
CA LEU A 210 0.67 -8.21 -15.22
C LEU A 210 0.96 -8.92 -16.54
N GLY A 211 -0.02 -8.95 -17.45
CA GLY A 211 0.15 -9.40 -18.84
C GLY A 211 1.22 -8.58 -19.57
N GLU A 212 1.20 -7.25 -19.43
CA GLU A 212 2.16 -6.33 -20.05
C GLU A 212 3.59 -6.56 -19.51
N ILE A 213 3.77 -6.63 -18.18
CA ILE A 213 5.06 -6.97 -17.54
C ILE A 213 5.67 -8.24 -18.14
N ARG A 214 4.81 -9.21 -18.46
CA ARG A 214 5.23 -10.51 -18.96
C ARG A 214 5.43 -10.52 -20.48
N ALA A 215 4.57 -9.86 -21.25
CA ALA A 215 4.75 -9.66 -22.70
C ALA A 215 6.10 -9.02 -23.01
N GLU A 216 6.56 -8.15 -22.12
CA GLU A 216 7.85 -7.47 -22.18
C GLU A 216 9.04 -8.30 -21.67
N GLY A 217 8.78 -9.48 -21.11
CA GLY A 217 9.83 -10.36 -20.58
C GLY A 217 10.59 -9.80 -19.39
N ILE A 218 10.01 -8.82 -18.67
CA ILE A 218 10.64 -8.13 -17.53
C ILE A 218 10.13 -8.62 -16.16
N LYS A 219 9.36 -9.71 -16.13
CA LYS A 219 8.76 -10.30 -14.93
C LYS A 219 9.72 -10.46 -13.74
N ASP A 220 10.93 -10.94 -13.96
CA ASP A 220 11.93 -11.14 -12.90
C ASP A 220 12.77 -9.89 -12.59
N ARG A 221 12.49 -8.78 -13.29
CA ARG A 221 13.19 -7.51 -13.18
C ARG A 221 12.29 -6.36 -12.74
N VAL A 222 11.03 -6.65 -12.41
CA VAL A 222 10.04 -5.68 -11.96
C VAL A 222 9.69 -5.91 -10.50
N LEU A 223 9.63 -4.83 -9.73
CA LEU A 223 9.07 -4.77 -8.39
C LEU A 223 7.64 -4.23 -8.44
N THR A 224 6.68 -4.96 -7.88
CA THR A 224 5.29 -4.51 -7.76
C THR A 224 4.91 -4.24 -6.30
N TYR A 225 4.39 -3.04 -6.04
CA TYR A 225 4.00 -2.57 -4.72
C TYR A 225 2.51 -2.23 -4.74
N ALA A 226 1.71 -2.70 -3.77
CA ALA A 226 0.29 -2.36 -3.66
C ALA A 226 0.04 -1.48 -2.43
N VAL A 227 -0.66 -0.34 -2.60
CA VAL A 227 -1.09 0.52 -1.49
C VAL A 227 -2.57 0.80 -1.54
N ASN A 228 -3.13 1.19 -0.39
CA ASN A 228 -4.51 1.64 -0.28
C ASN A 228 -5.52 0.59 -0.77
N VAL A 229 -5.19 -0.69 -0.61
CA VAL A 229 -6.11 -1.78 -0.93
C VAL A 229 -7.28 -1.74 0.03
N LYS A 230 -8.50 -2.04 -0.45
CA LYS A 230 -9.63 -2.22 0.45
C LYS A 230 -9.37 -3.45 1.32
N PRO A 231 -9.30 -3.31 2.66
CA PRO A 231 -8.89 -4.42 3.51
C PRO A 231 -9.94 -5.53 3.54
N LYS A 232 -11.23 -5.15 3.52
CA LYS A 232 -12.31 -6.08 3.82
C LYS A 232 -13.48 -5.99 2.85
N LYS A 233 -14.04 -7.16 2.54
CA LYS A 233 -15.30 -7.34 1.82
C LYS A 233 -16.14 -8.34 2.61
N ASN A 234 -17.44 -8.08 2.70
CA ASN A 234 -18.34 -9.05 3.32
C ASN A 234 -18.38 -10.30 2.44
N HIS A 235 -18.31 -11.47 3.06
CA HIS A 235 -18.63 -12.71 2.40
C HIS A 235 -20.10 -13.01 2.69
N ASP A 236 -20.91 -13.26 1.66
CA ASP A 236 -22.37 -13.37 1.81
C ASP A 236 -22.80 -14.53 2.74
N SER A 237 -21.91 -15.49 2.97
CA SER A 237 -22.14 -16.69 3.79
C SER A 237 -21.40 -16.74 5.13
N LYS A 238 -20.56 -15.76 5.49
CA LYS A 238 -19.74 -15.80 6.72
C LYS A 238 -19.87 -14.53 7.55
N ALA A 239 -19.77 -14.69 8.88
CA ALA A 239 -19.79 -13.56 9.82
C ALA A 239 -18.50 -12.71 9.72
N SER A 240 -17.37 -13.35 9.41
CA SER A 240 -16.07 -12.70 9.26
C SER A 240 -15.86 -12.18 7.83
N LYS A 241 -15.05 -11.13 7.70
CA LYS A 241 -14.83 -10.44 6.42
C LYS A 241 -13.53 -10.91 5.79
N THR A 242 -13.53 -11.30 4.52
CA THR A 242 -12.30 -11.70 3.82
C THR A 242 -11.25 -10.59 3.84
N ALA A 243 -9.99 -10.97 4.06
CA ALA A 243 -8.82 -10.09 4.04
C ALA A 243 -8.35 -9.82 2.61
N GLN A 244 -9.06 -8.92 1.94
CA GLN A 244 -8.89 -8.60 0.51
C GLN A 244 -7.55 -7.91 0.22
N ASP A 245 -7.02 -7.15 1.17
CA ASP A 245 -5.67 -6.60 1.07
C ASP A 245 -4.60 -7.68 1.05
N PHE A 246 -4.66 -8.67 1.93
CA PHE A 246 -3.71 -9.79 1.94
C PHE A 246 -3.78 -10.60 0.63
N ILE A 247 -4.96 -10.83 0.07
CA ILE A 247 -5.11 -11.57 -1.19
C ILE A 247 -4.33 -10.89 -2.35
N THR A 248 -4.12 -9.58 -2.29
CA THR A 248 -3.32 -8.84 -3.29
C THR A 248 -1.93 -9.45 -3.50
N VAL A 249 -1.26 -9.96 -2.46
CA VAL A 249 0.05 -10.61 -2.65
C VAL A 249 -0.06 -11.90 -3.46
N ALA A 250 -1.20 -12.59 -3.36
CA ALA A 250 -1.51 -13.76 -4.17
C ALA A 250 -1.94 -13.40 -5.61
N HIS A 251 -2.17 -12.13 -5.95
CA HIS A 251 -2.27 -11.68 -7.34
C HIS A 251 -0.91 -11.41 -7.98
N GLY A 252 0.20 -11.57 -7.24
CA GLY A 252 1.56 -11.38 -7.76
C GLY A 252 2.20 -10.03 -7.42
N PHE A 253 1.67 -9.31 -6.43
CA PHE A 253 2.35 -8.16 -5.86
C PHE A 253 3.50 -8.58 -4.95
N ASP A 254 4.67 -7.98 -5.16
CA ASP A 254 5.88 -8.26 -4.39
C ASP A 254 5.81 -7.68 -2.97
N ILE A 255 5.25 -6.47 -2.82
CA ILE A 255 5.11 -5.80 -1.52
C ILE A 255 3.67 -5.30 -1.33
N LEU A 256 3.10 -5.58 -0.16
CA LEU A 256 1.82 -5.03 0.29
C LEU A 256 2.06 -3.90 1.32
N GLY A 257 1.78 -2.67 0.91
CA GLY A 257 1.72 -1.49 1.77
C GLY A 257 0.47 -1.45 2.64
N GLU A 258 0.30 -0.35 3.36
CA GLU A 258 -0.89 -0.11 4.18
C GLU A 258 -1.99 0.64 3.43
N ASN A 259 -3.14 0.77 4.10
CA ASN A 259 -4.24 1.60 3.63
C ASN A 259 -4.30 2.92 4.40
N HIS A 260 -3.84 3.98 3.72
CA HIS A 260 -3.75 5.34 4.24
C HIS A 260 -4.97 6.20 3.93
N GLU A 261 -5.89 5.70 3.09
CA GLU A 261 -7.06 6.46 2.69
C GLU A 261 -8.09 6.47 3.82
N GLY A 262 -8.25 7.65 4.43
CA GLY A 262 -9.25 7.91 5.46
C GLY A 262 -10.68 7.56 5.02
N ILE A 263 -11.58 7.42 5.99
CA ILE A 263 -13.00 7.19 5.69
C ILE A 263 -13.56 8.46 5.04
N THR A 264 -14.00 8.34 3.79
CA THR A 264 -14.79 9.38 3.14
C THR A 264 -16.24 9.25 3.61
N ALA A 265 -16.62 10.05 4.60
CA ALA A 265 -17.98 10.12 5.12
C ALA A 265 -18.38 11.58 5.33
N SER A 266 -19.68 11.87 5.31
CA SER A 266 -20.19 13.20 5.65
C SER A 266 -19.86 13.53 7.12
N PRO A 267 -19.75 14.82 7.49
CA PRO A 267 -19.54 15.21 8.89
C PRO A 267 -20.55 14.57 9.85
N GLU A 268 -21.83 14.52 9.46
CA GLU A 268 -22.91 13.87 10.24
C GLU A 268 -22.66 12.35 10.42
N ALA A 269 -22.21 11.66 9.38
CA ALA A 269 -21.90 10.24 9.46
C ALA A 269 -20.66 10.00 10.35
N ILE A 270 -19.66 10.89 10.30
CA ILE A 270 -18.49 10.83 11.19
C ILE A 270 -18.92 11.05 12.64
N GLU A 271 -19.76 12.05 12.91
CA GLU A 271 -20.29 12.33 14.24
C GLU A 271 -21.07 11.13 14.80
N LYS A 272 -21.98 10.57 14.00
CA LYS A 272 -22.72 9.36 14.37
C LYS A 272 -21.80 8.16 14.64
N MET A 273 -20.76 7.97 13.83
CA MET A 273 -19.76 6.92 14.07
C MET A 273 -19.01 7.16 15.38
N GLN A 274 -18.65 8.41 15.69
CA GLN A 274 -17.99 8.77 16.95
C GLN A 274 -18.89 8.56 18.16
N GLU A 275 -20.18 8.88 18.06
CA GLU A 275 -21.18 8.60 19.10
C GLU A 275 -21.33 7.10 19.34
N GLN A 276 -21.50 6.31 18.28
CA GLN A 276 -21.56 4.85 18.37
C GLN A 276 -20.30 4.26 19.01
N MET A 277 -19.11 4.78 18.66
CA MET A 277 -17.85 4.35 19.27
C MET A 277 -17.73 4.70 20.77
N ARG A 278 -18.54 5.63 21.29
CA ARG A 278 -18.59 5.92 22.74
C ARG A 278 -19.48 4.95 23.49
N GLU A 279 -20.54 4.47 22.85
CA GLU A 279 -21.56 3.60 23.45
C GLU A 279 -21.22 2.11 23.32
N GLU A 280 -20.58 1.72 22.20
CA GLU A 280 -20.21 0.33 21.95
C GLU A 280 -18.85 -0.04 22.57
N PRO A 281 -18.65 -1.31 22.96
CA PRO A 281 -17.34 -1.82 23.32
C PRO A 281 -16.34 -1.54 22.18
N THR A 282 -15.17 -1.02 22.53
CA THR A 282 -14.10 -0.81 21.55
C THR A 282 -13.76 -2.14 20.90
N THR A 283 -14.01 -2.22 19.60
CA THR A 283 -13.69 -3.38 18.77
C THR A 283 -12.70 -3.00 17.69
N PHE A 284 -11.87 -3.96 17.29
CA PHE A 284 -10.91 -3.80 16.21
C PHE A 284 -10.82 -5.11 15.42
N ASP A 285 -10.67 -4.96 14.10
CA ASP A 285 -10.56 -6.10 13.19
C ASP A 285 -9.13 -6.68 13.23
N ILE A 286 -9.00 -7.94 13.59
CA ILE A 286 -7.72 -8.67 13.65
C ILE A 286 -7.62 -9.60 12.44
N PHE A 287 -6.46 -9.62 11.78
CA PHE A 287 -6.17 -10.57 10.71
C PHE A 287 -5.95 -11.98 11.28
N ASP A 288 -6.75 -12.93 10.81
CA ASP A 288 -6.62 -14.35 11.11
C ASP A 288 -5.75 -15.02 10.03
N THR A 289 -4.59 -15.53 10.42
CA THR A 289 -3.63 -16.20 9.52
C THR A 289 -4.07 -17.60 9.09
N GLY A 290 -4.92 -18.25 9.90
CA GLY A 290 -5.50 -19.56 9.64
C GLY A 290 -6.56 -19.52 8.55
N GLU A 291 -7.39 -18.48 8.53
CA GLU A 291 -8.55 -18.38 7.63
C GLU A 291 -8.43 -17.29 6.57
N TYR A 292 -7.49 -16.33 6.67
CA TYR A 292 -7.40 -15.15 5.80
C TYR A 292 -8.66 -14.27 5.84
N VAL A 293 -9.17 -14.07 7.05
CA VAL A 293 -10.30 -13.19 7.34
C VAL A 293 -9.90 -12.14 8.37
N TYR A 294 -10.79 -11.19 8.54
CA TYR A 294 -10.78 -10.23 9.62
C TYR A 294 -11.85 -10.56 10.63
N ASP A 295 -11.40 -10.89 11.83
CA ASP A 295 -12.24 -11.16 12.98
C ASP A 295 -12.42 -9.92 13.83
N LYS A 296 -13.65 -9.69 14.30
CA LYS A 296 -13.95 -8.58 15.19
C LYS A 296 -13.55 -8.96 16.61
N CYS A 297 -12.47 -8.38 17.10
CA CYS A 297 -11.99 -8.59 18.46
C CYS A 297 -12.44 -7.47 19.39
N THR A 298 -12.77 -7.82 20.63
CA THR A 298 -12.98 -6.86 21.73
C THR A 298 -11.74 -6.81 22.61
N LEU A 299 -11.64 -5.78 23.46
CA LEU A 299 -10.57 -5.74 24.47
C LEU A 299 -10.62 -6.91 25.47
N SER A 300 -11.81 -7.47 25.76
CA SER A 300 -11.95 -8.60 26.69
C SER A 300 -11.50 -9.93 26.10
N ASP A 301 -11.55 -10.07 24.77
CA ASP A 301 -11.21 -11.32 24.07
C ASP A 301 -9.84 -11.28 23.38
N ILE A 302 -9.11 -10.17 23.51
CA ILE A 302 -7.80 -9.96 22.84
C ILE A 302 -6.79 -11.08 23.09
N ASP A 303 -6.80 -11.70 24.27
CA ASP A 303 -5.91 -12.81 24.63
C ASP A 303 -6.15 -14.07 23.81
N ARG A 304 -7.37 -14.24 23.25
CA ARG A 304 -7.73 -15.40 22.44
C ARG A 304 -7.31 -15.27 20.99
N HIS A 305 -7.14 -14.05 20.51
CA HIS A 305 -6.84 -13.76 19.10
C HIS A 305 -5.37 -13.45 18.85
N PHE A 306 -4.58 -13.16 19.87
CA PHE A 306 -3.16 -12.88 19.71
C PHE A 306 -2.36 -14.19 19.72
N PRO A 307 -1.63 -14.51 18.63
CA PRO A 307 -0.84 -15.73 18.58
C PRO A 307 0.34 -15.62 19.55
N SER A 308 0.78 -16.77 20.06
CA SER A 308 1.93 -16.86 20.98
C SER A 308 3.24 -16.32 20.39
N GLU A 309 3.32 -16.18 19.07
CA GLU A 309 4.52 -15.78 18.36
C GLU A 309 4.66 -14.26 18.17
N THR A 310 3.68 -13.45 18.62
CA THR A 310 3.77 -11.98 18.58
C THR A 310 4.80 -11.45 19.57
N ALA A 311 5.58 -10.43 19.17
CA ALA A 311 6.47 -9.71 20.08
C ALA A 311 5.77 -8.56 20.81
N LEU A 312 4.51 -8.28 20.45
CA LEU A 312 3.76 -7.15 20.99
C LEU A 312 3.39 -7.38 22.46
N ASN A 313 3.61 -6.36 23.29
CA ASN A 313 3.28 -6.42 24.71
C ASN A 313 1.77 -6.22 24.91
N LEU A 314 1.05 -7.34 24.98
CA LEU A 314 -0.40 -7.41 25.17
C LEU A 314 -0.91 -6.61 26.37
N ASP A 315 -0.26 -6.72 27.53
CA ASP A 315 -0.68 -6.01 28.73
C ASP A 315 -0.56 -4.48 28.57
N ARG A 316 0.48 -4.03 27.86
CA ARG A 316 0.66 -2.62 27.53
C ARG A 316 -0.38 -2.16 26.51
N ILE A 317 -0.66 -2.95 25.48
CA ILE A 317 -1.73 -2.66 24.50
C ILE A 317 -3.08 -2.52 25.22
N LYS A 318 -3.44 -3.48 26.07
CA LYS A 318 -4.67 -3.43 26.86
C LYS A 318 -4.73 -2.17 27.73
N ARG A 319 -3.61 -1.82 28.39
CA ARG A 319 -3.53 -0.63 29.24
C ARG A 319 -3.73 0.67 28.43
N ARG A 320 -3.08 0.81 27.27
CA ARG A 320 -3.23 1.97 26.37
C ARG A 320 -4.66 2.09 25.88
N LEU A 321 -5.29 0.99 25.44
CA LEU A 321 -6.68 0.95 25.00
C LEU A 321 -7.66 1.32 26.12
N ARG A 322 -7.50 0.75 27.33
CA ARG A 322 -8.35 1.08 28.49
C ARG A 322 -8.29 2.56 28.86
N LYS A 323 -7.09 3.15 28.79
CA LYS A 323 -6.86 4.56 29.11
C LYS A 323 -7.13 5.50 27.93
N ARG A 324 -7.42 4.97 26.75
CA ARG A 324 -7.54 5.74 25.49
C ARG A 324 -6.31 6.63 25.24
N GLU A 325 -5.13 6.14 25.64
CA GLU A 325 -3.84 6.84 25.40
C GLU A 325 -3.57 6.92 23.89
N GLU A 326 -4.09 5.97 23.12
CA GLU A 326 -3.95 5.89 21.67
C GLU A 326 -5.22 5.36 20.99
N PRO A 327 -5.42 5.74 19.72
CA PRO A 327 -6.57 5.29 18.96
C PRO A 327 -6.43 3.80 18.57
N PRO A 328 -7.52 3.00 18.64
CA PRO A 328 -7.48 1.56 18.36
C PRO A 328 -6.93 1.18 16.98
N TYR A 329 -7.03 2.08 15.99
CA TYR A 329 -6.54 1.81 14.63
C TYR A 329 -5.01 1.68 14.57
N GLN A 330 -4.25 2.34 15.44
CA GLN A 330 -2.78 2.23 15.45
C GLN A 330 -2.34 0.83 15.89
N ILE A 331 -2.92 0.35 16.99
CA ILE A 331 -2.67 -1.01 17.49
C ILE A 331 -3.09 -2.05 16.47
N ARG A 332 -4.26 -1.86 15.84
CA ARG A 332 -4.75 -2.74 14.77
C ARG A 332 -3.76 -2.82 13.61
N ALA A 333 -3.30 -1.66 13.13
CA ALA A 333 -2.38 -1.61 12.00
C ALA A 333 -1.06 -2.32 12.33
N LEU A 334 -0.48 -2.05 13.50
CA LEU A 334 0.76 -2.70 13.93
C LEU A 334 0.62 -4.22 14.07
N PHE A 335 -0.45 -4.68 14.71
CA PHE A 335 -0.71 -6.11 14.88
C PHE A 335 -0.94 -6.80 13.54
N ASN A 336 -1.82 -6.25 12.69
CA ASN A 336 -2.14 -6.86 11.40
C ASN A 336 -0.92 -6.84 10.47
N ALA A 337 -0.11 -5.78 10.48
CA ALA A 337 1.14 -5.73 9.73
C ALA A 337 2.10 -6.84 10.18
N GLU A 338 2.28 -7.05 11.50
CA GLU A 338 3.09 -8.16 12.00
C GLU A 338 2.55 -9.51 11.53
N GLN A 339 1.26 -9.79 11.73
CA GLN A 339 0.66 -11.08 11.34
C GLN A 339 0.70 -11.34 9.84
N MET A 340 0.43 -10.33 9.02
CA MET A 340 0.54 -10.45 7.56
C MET A 340 2.00 -10.65 7.14
N SER A 341 2.96 -10.01 7.81
CA SER A 341 4.39 -10.22 7.53
C SER A 341 4.83 -11.65 7.85
N LEU A 342 4.31 -12.26 8.92
CA LEU A 342 4.53 -13.69 9.20
C LEU A 342 3.88 -14.57 8.13
N THR A 343 2.63 -14.26 7.77
CA THR A 343 1.86 -15.05 6.80
C THR A 343 2.45 -14.96 5.38
N THR A 344 3.01 -13.82 4.99
CA THR A 344 3.72 -13.70 3.70
C THR A 344 4.95 -14.61 3.62
N GLN A 345 5.61 -14.94 4.74
CA GLN A 345 6.71 -15.91 4.76
C GLN A 345 6.21 -17.34 4.56
N GLU A 346 5.08 -17.69 5.15
CA GLU A 346 4.43 -18.99 4.91
C GLU A 346 4.03 -19.13 3.44
N LEU A 347 3.43 -18.07 2.86
CA LEU A 347 3.08 -18.03 1.45
C LEU A 347 4.32 -18.10 0.55
N ARG A 348 5.43 -17.46 0.93
CA ARG A 348 6.71 -17.56 0.23
C ARG A 348 7.23 -19.00 0.22
N ALA A 349 7.22 -19.67 1.37
CA ALA A 349 7.61 -21.07 1.45
C ALA A 349 6.70 -21.94 0.57
N ALA A 350 5.40 -21.64 0.51
CA ALA A 350 4.46 -22.34 -0.35
C ALA A 350 4.72 -22.09 -1.85
N LEU A 351 5.04 -20.85 -2.24
CA LEU A 351 5.45 -20.51 -3.60
C LEU A 351 6.72 -21.26 -4.02
N GLN A 352 7.70 -21.39 -3.12
CA GLN A 352 8.93 -22.14 -3.38
C GLN A 352 8.70 -23.65 -3.53
N ARG A 353 7.71 -24.22 -2.81
CA ARG A 353 7.32 -25.63 -2.95
C ARG A 353 6.38 -25.89 -4.13
N GLY A 354 5.77 -24.85 -4.70
CA GLY A 354 4.77 -24.96 -5.76
C GLY A 354 3.37 -25.33 -5.28
N ASP A 355 3.08 -25.22 -3.98
CA ASP A 355 1.79 -25.59 -3.35
C ASP A 355 0.98 -24.35 -2.90
N SER A 356 1.35 -23.14 -3.34
CA SER A 356 0.68 -21.89 -2.93
C SER A 356 -0.81 -21.86 -3.27
N ARG A 357 -1.23 -22.45 -4.40
CA ARG A 357 -2.65 -22.56 -4.79
C ARG A 357 -3.46 -23.40 -3.81
N GLU A 358 -2.94 -24.56 -3.43
CA GLU A 358 -3.59 -25.45 -2.45
C GLU A 358 -3.66 -24.75 -1.10
N THR A 359 -2.57 -24.10 -0.70
CA THR A 359 -2.48 -23.31 0.53
C THR A 359 -3.51 -22.18 0.57
N LEU A 360 -3.77 -21.49 -0.55
CA LEU A 360 -4.78 -20.43 -0.63
C LEU A 360 -6.20 -21.00 -0.59
N ARG A 361 -6.47 -22.06 -1.38
CA ARG A 361 -7.80 -22.68 -1.45
C ARG A 361 -8.22 -23.38 -0.16
N SER A 362 -7.28 -23.78 0.68
CA SER A 362 -7.57 -24.38 1.99
C SER A 362 -8.03 -23.35 3.03
N LYS A 363 -8.00 -22.06 2.72
CA LYS A 363 -8.30 -20.98 3.66
C LYS A 363 -9.77 -20.61 3.56
N ASP A 364 -10.43 -20.63 4.70
CA ASP A 364 -11.86 -20.40 4.83
C ASP A 364 -12.33 -19.03 4.29
N GLY A 365 -11.49 -18.00 4.35
CA GLY A 365 -11.76 -16.67 3.84
C GLY A 365 -11.66 -16.53 2.31
N ILE A 366 -11.14 -17.56 1.62
CA ILE A 366 -10.96 -17.58 0.16
C ILE A 366 -12.16 -18.28 -0.48
N GLY A 367 -13.10 -17.48 -0.98
CA GLY A 367 -14.29 -17.96 -1.67
C GLY A 367 -14.07 -18.20 -3.17
N ALA A 368 -15.13 -18.62 -3.86
CA ALA A 368 -15.08 -18.88 -5.31
C ALA A 368 -14.63 -17.63 -6.10
N ASN A 369 -15.16 -16.45 -5.77
CA ASN A 369 -14.77 -15.21 -6.45
C ASN A 369 -13.28 -14.89 -6.29
N GLU A 370 -12.74 -15.09 -5.08
CA GLU A 370 -11.30 -14.91 -4.83
C GLU A 370 -10.49 -15.90 -5.69
N VAL A 371 -10.89 -17.18 -5.74
CA VAL A 371 -10.24 -18.20 -6.57
C VAL A 371 -10.29 -17.83 -8.05
N ASP A 372 -11.47 -17.50 -8.59
CA ASP A 372 -11.66 -17.12 -9.98
C ASP A 372 -10.77 -15.91 -10.34
N SER A 373 -10.69 -14.92 -9.45
CA SER A 373 -9.82 -13.76 -9.66
C SER A 373 -8.33 -14.12 -9.70
N LEU A 374 -7.89 -15.05 -8.86
CA LEU A 374 -6.50 -15.51 -8.81
C LEU A 374 -6.14 -16.30 -10.07
N GLU A 375 -7.06 -17.15 -10.55
CA GLU A 375 -6.90 -17.91 -11.79
C GLU A 375 -6.83 -16.98 -12.99
N ALA A 376 -7.77 -16.05 -13.12
CA ALA A 376 -7.81 -15.08 -14.21
C ALA A 376 -6.52 -14.24 -14.29
N VAL A 377 -6.01 -13.76 -13.15
CA VAL A 377 -4.76 -13.00 -13.11
C VAL A 377 -3.55 -13.88 -13.43
N GLN A 378 -3.53 -15.11 -12.90
CA GLN A 378 -2.43 -16.02 -13.16
C GLN A 378 -2.36 -16.45 -14.63
N GLU A 379 -3.50 -16.70 -15.27
CA GLU A 379 -3.57 -16.99 -16.70
C GLU A 379 -2.97 -15.85 -17.51
N ALA A 380 -3.34 -14.60 -17.26
CA ALA A 380 -2.73 -13.44 -17.94
C ALA A 380 -1.20 -13.38 -17.73
N TYR A 381 -0.73 -13.74 -16.53
CA TYR A 381 0.68 -13.74 -16.17
C TYR A 381 1.48 -14.95 -16.70
N GLU A 382 0.82 -15.99 -17.20
CA GLU A 382 1.43 -17.27 -17.63
C GLU A 382 1.14 -17.67 -19.09
N ALA A 383 0.05 -17.21 -19.74
CA ALA A 383 -0.45 -17.54 -21.09
C ALA A 383 0.34 -17.03 -22.32
#